data_AF-A7TBI1-F1
#
_entry.id   AF-A7TBI1-F1
#
_cell.length_a   1.000
_cell.length_b   1.000
_cell.length_c   1.000
_cell.angle_alpha   90.00
_cell.angle_beta   90.00
_cell.angle_gamma   90.00
#
_symmetry.space_group_name_H-M   'P 1'
#
loop_
_entity.id
_entity.type
_entity.pdbx_description
1 polymer ?
#
loop_
_entity_poly.entity_id
_entity_poly.type
_entity_poly.pdbx_seq_one_letter_code
_entity_poly.pdbx_strand_id
1 'polypeptide(L)'
;TDDGLYISVNAGKKWTKWTNGFPTVPVKDLVIHPREHDLVIGTFGRAAWVLDDIRPLRALAKNNTASQKLVLFEPPTAYHAMYIQPTGSRFGADALYQGENRRRGAPISYYINKPKTKNDAAKKKSKKDIKKKAANKKTVKWDSIKLEIFDGTRLIRTLKQKAPKENGVHTMRWFLREKGVFGPSRRIRNSKYEPSGLPVKPGTYKLKMSFGNQVAEQNIKVEFDPRMTFSISDINTRYAVQKELEGYTKTWLK
;
A
#
# COMPACT_ATOMS: atom_id res chain seq x y z
N THR A 1 2.24 -27.75 9.10
CA THR A 1 2.28 -27.61 10.58
C THR A 1 0.87 -27.67 11.11
N ASP A 2 0.64 -28.32 12.25
CA ASP A 2 -0.73 -28.53 12.76
C ASP A 2 -1.29 -27.28 13.47
N ASP A 3 -0.44 -26.46 14.08
CA ASP A 3 -0.84 -25.28 14.86
C ASP A 3 -0.84 -23.94 14.10
N GLY A 4 -0.83 -23.94 12.76
CA GLY A 4 -0.89 -22.72 11.94
C GLY A 4 0.35 -22.46 11.08
N LEU A 5 0.39 -21.31 10.43
CA LEU A 5 1.49 -20.88 9.56
C LEU A 5 2.64 -20.28 10.38
N TYR A 6 3.88 -20.66 10.07
CA TYR A 6 5.08 -20.10 10.69
C TYR A 6 6.03 -19.57 9.62
N ILE A 7 6.73 -18.48 9.96
CA ILE A 7 7.71 -17.84 9.09
C ILE A 7 9.05 -17.70 9.79
N SER A 8 10.13 -17.89 9.01
CA SER A 8 11.49 -17.61 9.42
C SER A 8 12.15 -16.67 8.41
N VAL A 9 12.85 -15.65 8.94
CA VAL A 9 13.67 -14.71 8.14
C VAL A 9 15.17 -14.90 8.39
N ASN A 10 15.55 -15.98 9.09
CA ASN A 10 16.93 -16.27 9.46
C ASN A 10 17.30 -17.74 9.21
N ALA A 11 16.86 -18.26 8.05
CA ALA A 11 17.13 -19.62 7.58
C ALA A 11 16.73 -20.72 8.61
N GLY A 12 15.58 -20.56 9.26
CA GLY A 12 15.03 -21.57 10.17
C GLY A 12 15.56 -21.50 11.61
N LYS A 13 16.51 -20.61 11.92
CA LYS A 13 17.04 -20.46 13.30
C LYS A 13 15.98 -19.97 14.30
N LYS A 14 15.04 -19.14 13.84
CA LYS A 14 13.89 -18.68 14.62
C LYS A 14 12.63 -18.71 13.77
N TRP A 15 11.57 -19.26 14.34
CA TRP A 15 10.24 -19.30 13.75
C TRP A 15 9.31 -18.36 14.49
N THR A 16 8.50 -17.61 13.75
CA THR A 16 7.47 -16.73 14.27
C THR A 16 6.13 -17.18 13.70
N LYS A 17 5.12 -17.39 14.55
CA LYS A 17 3.77 -17.73 14.10
C LYS A 17 3.16 -16.55 13.36
N TRP A 18 2.57 -16.81 12.20
CA TRP A 18 1.82 -15.80 11.44
C TRP A 18 0.41 -15.69 12.00
N THR A 19 0.09 -14.54 12.59
CA THR A 19 -1.21 -14.27 13.23
C THR A 19 -1.99 -13.14 12.55
N ASN A 20 -1.47 -12.60 11.44
CA ASN A 20 -2.07 -11.48 10.74
C ASN A 20 -3.10 -11.97 9.70
N GLY A 21 -4.34 -12.13 10.15
CA GLY A 21 -5.48 -12.52 9.31
C GLY A 21 -5.59 -14.02 8.98
N PHE A 22 -4.57 -14.82 9.32
CA PHE A 22 -4.59 -16.27 9.12
C PHE A 22 -5.04 -17.01 10.39
N PRO A 23 -6.01 -17.94 10.32
CA PRO A 23 -6.48 -18.68 11.49
C PRO A 23 -5.46 -19.72 11.97
N THR A 24 -5.59 -20.15 13.22
CA THR A 24 -4.88 -21.33 13.72
C THR A 24 -5.51 -22.58 13.09
N VAL A 25 -4.92 -23.07 12.00
CA VAL A 25 -5.32 -24.29 11.29
C VAL A 25 -4.12 -25.09 10.79
N PRO A 26 -4.27 -26.42 10.63
CA PRO A 26 -3.25 -27.22 9.98
C PRO A 26 -3.00 -26.75 8.55
N VAL A 27 -1.74 -26.42 8.26
CA VAL A 27 -1.24 -26.12 6.92
C VAL A 27 -0.65 -27.41 6.33
N LYS A 28 -1.21 -27.86 5.20
CA LYS A 28 -0.82 -29.10 4.53
C LYS A 28 0.10 -28.87 3.34
N ASP A 29 -0.09 -27.78 2.59
CA ASP A 29 0.72 -27.49 1.41
C ASP A 29 0.94 -25.99 1.21
N LEU A 30 2.04 -25.65 0.53
CA LEU A 30 2.50 -24.29 0.25
C LEU A 30 3.10 -24.22 -1.15
N VAL A 31 2.56 -23.35 -1.99
CA VAL A 31 3.08 -23.10 -3.34
C VAL A 31 3.29 -21.61 -3.55
N ILE A 32 4.42 -21.25 -4.15
CA ILE A 32 4.71 -19.87 -4.51
C ILE A 32 4.34 -19.67 -5.98
N HIS A 33 3.44 -18.74 -6.26
CA HIS A 33 3.11 -18.39 -7.64
C HIS A 33 4.26 -17.58 -8.25
N PRO A 34 4.93 -18.05 -9.31
CA PRO A 34 6.18 -17.43 -9.78
C PRO A 34 6.00 -16.02 -10.33
N ARG A 35 4.87 -15.76 -11.01
CA ARG A 35 4.56 -14.46 -11.64
C ARG A 35 4.22 -13.35 -10.63
N GLU A 36 3.32 -13.62 -9.70
CA GLU A 36 2.84 -12.62 -8.72
C GLU A 36 3.66 -12.61 -7.43
N HIS A 37 4.41 -13.68 -7.16
CA HIS A 37 5.08 -13.93 -5.87
C HIS A 37 4.09 -14.02 -4.70
N ASP A 38 2.88 -14.48 -4.96
CA ASP A 38 1.91 -14.79 -3.92
C ASP A 38 2.20 -16.18 -3.34
N LEU A 39 1.95 -16.36 -2.06
CA LEU A 39 2.01 -17.66 -1.40
C LEU A 39 0.60 -18.23 -1.30
N VAL A 40 0.36 -19.32 -2.02
CA VAL A 40 -0.87 -20.11 -1.96
C VAL A 40 -0.70 -21.15 -0.86
N ILE A 41 -1.66 -21.20 0.06
CA ILE A 41 -1.62 -22.00 1.28
C ILE A 41 -2.80 -22.96 1.27
N GLY A 42 -2.51 -24.26 1.24
CA GLY A 42 -3.51 -25.31 1.40
C GLY A 42 -3.74 -25.62 2.88
N THR A 43 -4.97 -25.43 3.36
CA THR A 43 -5.34 -25.71 4.75
C THR A 43 -6.23 -26.94 4.87
N PHE A 44 -6.24 -27.58 6.03
CA PHE A 44 -7.19 -28.65 6.33
C PHE A 44 -8.50 -28.04 6.88
N GLY A 45 -9.58 -28.08 6.08
CA GLY A 45 -10.93 -27.68 6.49
C GLY A 45 -11.26 -26.19 6.40
N ARG A 46 -10.37 -25.33 5.88
CA ARG A 46 -10.64 -23.89 5.67
C ARG A 46 -10.23 -23.36 4.28
N ALA A 47 -10.42 -24.19 3.25
CA ALA A 47 -10.12 -23.90 1.85
C ALA A 47 -8.67 -23.43 1.61
N ALA A 48 -8.43 -22.82 0.45
CA ALA A 48 -7.14 -22.24 0.09
C ALA A 48 -7.05 -20.78 0.55
N TRP A 49 -5.87 -20.38 1.00
CA TRP A 49 -5.54 -19.00 1.38
C TRP A 49 -4.46 -18.45 0.45
N VAL A 50 -4.53 -17.15 0.15
CA VAL A 50 -3.51 -16.46 -0.65
C VAL A 50 -2.94 -15.34 0.19
N LEU A 51 -1.63 -15.41 0.44
CA LEU A 51 -0.87 -14.30 0.99
C LEU A 51 -0.26 -13.52 -0.18
N ASP A 52 -0.87 -12.38 -0.48
CA ASP A 52 -0.44 -11.48 -1.54
C ASP A 52 0.99 -10.96 -1.30
N ASP A 53 1.84 -11.04 -2.32
CA ASP A 53 3.18 -10.47 -2.42
C ASP A 53 4.11 -10.79 -1.22
N ILE A 54 4.88 -11.88 -1.34
CA ILE A 54 5.90 -12.26 -0.35
C ILE A 54 7.26 -11.60 -0.56
N ARG A 55 7.41 -10.68 -1.53
CA ARG A 55 8.70 -10.01 -1.79
C ARG A 55 9.25 -9.27 -0.56
N PRO A 56 8.45 -8.56 0.26
CA PRO A 56 8.94 -7.95 1.48
C PRO A 56 9.59 -8.97 2.42
N LEU A 57 8.98 -10.15 2.58
CA LEU A 57 9.48 -11.21 3.45
C LEU A 57 10.82 -11.77 2.95
N ARG A 58 10.94 -11.98 1.63
CA ARG A 58 12.19 -12.40 0.99
C ARG A 58 13.29 -11.35 1.14
N ALA A 59 12.94 -10.07 0.97
CA ALA A 59 13.88 -8.96 1.13
C ALA A 59 14.37 -8.84 2.58
N LEU A 60 13.47 -9.00 3.57
CA LEU A 60 13.83 -9.03 4.99
C LEU A 60 14.84 -10.16 5.28
N ALA A 61 14.60 -11.35 4.74
CA ALA A 61 15.47 -12.51 4.95
C ALA A 61 16.86 -12.32 4.30
N LYS A 62 16.94 -11.59 3.17
CA LYS A 62 18.20 -11.37 2.44
C LYS A 62 19.08 -10.28 3.06
N ASN A 63 18.50 -9.15 3.45
CA ASN A 63 19.25 -7.91 3.67
C ASN A 63 19.33 -7.42 5.13
N ASN A 64 18.90 -8.23 6.11
CA ASN A 64 18.80 -7.83 7.54
C ASN A 64 18.23 -6.40 7.72
N THR A 65 17.11 -6.16 7.03
CA THR A 65 16.43 -4.86 6.90
C THR A 65 16.01 -4.23 8.23
N ALA A 66 15.99 -5.01 9.33
CA ALA A 66 15.62 -4.55 10.67
C ALA A 66 16.50 -3.40 11.21
N SER A 67 17.72 -3.25 10.68
CA SER A 67 18.63 -2.15 11.02
C SER A 67 18.25 -0.80 10.40
N GLN A 68 17.50 -0.81 9.29
CA GLN A 68 17.13 0.39 8.55
C GLN A 68 15.84 1.01 9.10
N LYS A 69 15.76 2.34 9.11
CA LYS A 69 14.57 3.06 9.60
C LYS A 69 13.41 3.08 8.61
N LEU A 70 13.73 3.06 7.32
CA LEU A 70 12.78 3.03 6.22
C LEU A 70 13.35 2.17 5.11
N VAL A 71 12.55 1.24 4.60
CA VAL A 71 12.83 0.52 3.35
C VAL A 71 11.58 0.52 2.50
N LEU A 72 11.75 0.80 1.22
CA LEU A 72 10.70 0.63 0.23
C LEU A 72 11.00 -0.64 -0.56
N PHE A 73 10.09 -1.62 -0.49
CA PHE A 73 10.26 -2.87 -1.21
C PHE A 73 9.87 -2.71 -2.68
N GLU A 74 10.42 -3.56 -3.53
CA GLU A 74 10.06 -3.62 -4.94
C GLU A 74 8.57 -3.99 -5.07
N PRO A 75 7.72 -3.10 -5.61
CA PRO A 75 6.30 -3.35 -5.72
C PRO A 75 5.99 -4.34 -6.86
N PRO A 76 4.89 -5.11 -6.75
CA PRO A 76 4.40 -5.91 -7.87
C PRO A 76 3.94 -5.01 -9.03
N THR A 77 3.92 -5.57 -10.23
CA THR A 77 3.30 -4.91 -11.39
C THR A 77 1.84 -4.68 -11.08
N ALA A 78 1.38 -3.45 -11.25
CA ALA A 78 0.02 -3.06 -10.92
C ALA A 78 -0.85 -3.03 -12.17
N TYR A 79 -2.06 -3.59 -12.06
CA TYR A 79 -2.98 -3.66 -13.20
C TYR A 79 -4.19 -2.76 -12.98
N HIS A 80 -4.60 -2.08 -14.04
CA HIS A 80 -5.99 -1.61 -14.18
C HIS A 80 -6.87 -2.81 -14.51
N ALA A 81 -7.13 -3.63 -13.49
CA ALA A 81 -7.98 -4.81 -13.61
C ALA A 81 -9.43 -4.42 -13.90
N MET A 82 -10.05 -5.12 -14.85
CA MET A 82 -11.47 -5.01 -15.11
C MET A 82 -12.22 -6.06 -14.29
N TYR A 83 -13.17 -5.60 -13.49
CA TYR A 83 -14.03 -6.46 -12.70
C TYR A 83 -15.39 -6.52 -13.37
N ILE A 84 -15.82 -7.72 -13.73
CA ILE A 84 -17.13 -7.99 -14.29
C ILE A 84 -17.93 -8.68 -13.18
N GLN A 85 -19.23 -8.41 -13.12
CA GLN A 85 -20.12 -9.15 -12.23
C GLN A 85 -20.11 -10.64 -12.65
N PRO A 86 -19.98 -11.59 -11.71
CA PRO A 86 -20.04 -13.00 -12.06
C PRO A 86 -21.38 -13.35 -12.70
N THR A 87 -21.37 -14.23 -13.70
CA THR A 87 -22.57 -14.82 -14.27
C THR A 87 -23.20 -15.77 -13.26
N GLY A 88 -24.36 -15.43 -12.70
CA GLY A 88 -25.03 -16.24 -11.68
C GLY A 88 -26.11 -15.47 -10.92
N SER A 89 -26.65 -16.09 -9.85
CA SER A 89 -27.67 -15.47 -9.02
C SER A 89 -27.19 -14.14 -8.44
N ARG A 90 -28.00 -13.09 -8.59
CA ARG A 90 -27.75 -11.78 -7.97
C ARG A 90 -27.90 -11.79 -6.45
N PHE A 91 -28.58 -12.81 -5.93
CA PHE A 91 -28.83 -13.00 -4.50
C PHE A 91 -28.13 -14.28 -4.05
N GLY A 92 -27.17 -14.13 -3.14
CA GLY A 92 -26.55 -15.29 -2.52
C GLY A 92 -27.56 -15.97 -1.59
N ALA A 93 -27.82 -17.26 -1.79
CA ALA A 93 -28.51 -18.08 -0.80
C ALA A 93 -27.56 -18.43 0.37
N ASP A 94 -28.12 -18.79 1.52
CA ASP A 94 -27.37 -19.36 2.63
C ASP A 94 -26.64 -20.63 2.12
N ALA A 95 -25.31 -20.68 2.28
CA ALA A 95 -24.35 -21.70 1.78
C ALA A 95 -23.51 -21.38 0.52
N LEU A 96 -23.51 -20.15 0.00
CA LEU A 96 -22.50 -19.73 -0.99
C LEU A 96 -21.19 -19.29 -0.31
N TYR A 97 -20.15 -20.10 -0.45
CA TYR A 97 -18.79 -19.77 -0.01
C TYR A 97 -18.00 -19.18 -1.17
N GLN A 98 -17.50 -17.95 -1.00
CA GLN A 98 -16.70 -17.24 -2.00
C GLN A 98 -15.46 -16.64 -1.34
N GLY A 99 -14.34 -16.62 -2.06
CA GLY A 99 -13.13 -15.94 -1.62
C GLY A 99 -13.24 -14.42 -1.78
N GLU A 100 -12.49 -13.68 -0.97
CA GLU A 100 -12.38 -12.22 -1.17
C GLU A 100 -11.49 -11.92 -2.38
N ASN A 101 -11.95 -11.02 -3.25
CA ASN A 101 -11.16 -10.56 -4.39
C ASN A 101 -9.97 -9.70 -3.93
N ARG A 102 -8.85 -9.80 -4.65
CA ARG A 102 -7.70 -8.92 -4.45
C ARG A 102 -8.14 -7.45 -4.55
N ARG A 103 -7.76 -6.67 -3.54
CA ARG A 103 -8.10 -5.24 -3.47
C ARG A 103 -7.50 -4.49 -4.66
N ARG A 104 -8.29 -3.60 -5.27
CA ARG A 104 -7.87 -2.79 -6.42
C ARG A 104 -6.65 -1.91 -6.14
N GLY A 105 -5.83 -1.69 -7.17
CA GLY A 105 -4.69 -0.76 -7.15
C GLY A 105 -3.40 -1.42 -6.70
N ALA A 106 -2.31 -0.66 -6.73
CA ALA A 106 -0.97 -1.13 -6.39
C ALA A 106 -0.78 -1.22 -4.87
N PRO A 107 -0.49 -2.42 -4.32
CA PRO A 107 0.08 -2.52 -2.97
C PRO A 107 1.54 -2.08 -2.99
N ILE A 108 1.88 -1.13 -2.12
CA ILE A 108 3.23 -0.60 -1.97
C ILE A 108 3.67 -0.94 -0.55
N SER A 109 4.50 -1.98 -0.47
CA SER A 109 4.99 -2.50 0.80
C SER A 109 6.25 -1.75 1.22
N TYR A 110 6.34 -1.39 2.50
CA TYR A 110 7.46 -0.69 3.09
C TYR A 110 7.73 -1.17 4.51
N TYR A 111 8.98 -1.09 4.95
CA TYR A 111 9.39 -1.34 6.32
C TYR A 111 9.63 -0.03 7.05
N ILE A 112 9.20 0.05 8.30
CA ILE A 112 9.47 1.18 9.19
C ILE A 112 9.92 0.70 10.56
N ASN A 113 10.96 1.35 11.06
CA ASN A 113 11.46 1.19 12.40
C ASN A 113 11.54 2.57 13.07
N LYS A 114 10.50 2.91 13.82
CA LYS A 114 10.44 4.13 14.61
C LYS A 114 11.41 4.03 15.78
N PRO A 115 12.28 5.04 15.98
CA PRO A 115 13.05 5.12 17.21
C PRO A 115 12.06 5.25 18.38
N LYS A 116 12.25 4.44 19.43
CA LYS A 116 11.42 4.54 20.64
C LYS A 116 11.56 5.94 21.23
N THR A 117 10.56 6.79 21.02
CA THR A 117 10.43 8.03 21.78
C THR A 117 10.05 7.67 23.21
N LYS A 118 10.76 8.23 24.20
CA LYS A 118 10.53 8.01 25.64
C LYS A 118 9.09 8.29 26.12
N ASN A 119 8.20 8.77 25.25
CA ASN A 119 6.82 9.15 25.55
C ASN A 119 5.80 8.01 25.46
N ASP A 120 6.11 6.84 24.87
CA ASP A 120 5.14 5.73 24.82
C ASP A 120 5.14 4.88 26.11
N ALA A 121 6.20 4.96 26.92
CA ALA A 121 6.26 4.31 28.23
C ALA A 121 5.65 5.15 29.38
N ALA A 122 5.33 6.43 29.15
CA ALA A 122 4.98 7.40 30.19
C ALA A 122 3.50 7.86 30.15
N LYS A 123 2.58 7.03 29.64
CA LYS A 123 1.12 7.30 29.75
C LYS A 123 0.50 6.88 31.08
N LYS A 124 1.32 6.72 32.13
CA LYS A 124 0.92 6.71 33.55
C LYS A 124 1.83 7.66 34.33
N LYS A 125 1.41 8.92 34.46
CA LYS A 125 1.49 9.82 35.64
C LYS A 125 1.72 11.30 35.24
N SER A 126 0.69 12.07 35.59
CA SER A 126 0.59 13.49 35.92
C SER A 126 1.24 14.57 35.04
N LYS A 127 0.36 15.46 34.57
CA LYS A 127 0.63 16.89 34.30
C LYS A 127 1.35 17.55 35.49
N LYS A 128 2.51 18.17 35.25
CA LYS A 128 2.81 19.57 35.60
C LYS A 128 4.21 19.94 35.11
N ASP A 129 4.25 21.08 34.42
CA ASP A 129 5.35 22.03 34.28
C ASP A 129 6.79 21.52 34.11
N ILE A 130 7.36 21.77 32.92
CA ILE A 130 8.59 22.56 32.76
C ILE A 130 8.63 23.04 31.30
N LYS A 131 8.46 24.35 31.13
CA LYS A 131 8.78 25.09 29.90
C LYS A 131 10.19 25.66 30.03
N LYS A 132 10.90 25.68 28.89
CA LYS A 132 12.12 26.44 28.54
C LYS A 132 13.47 25.76 28.83
N LYS A 133 14.09 25.23 27.77
CA LYS A 133 15.31 25.77 27.10
C LYS A 133 15.92 24.69 26.17
N ALA A 134 15.82 24.89 24.86
CA ALA A 134 16.77 24.41 23.85
C ALA A 134 16.34 24.94 22.47
N ALA A 135 16.89 26.08 22.08
CA ALA A 135 16.85 26.54 20.70
C ALA A 135 17.75 25.65 19.83
N ASN A 136 17.28 25.38 18.60
CA ASN A 136 18.04 24.82 17.47
C ASN A 136 18.58 23.38 17.56
N LYS A 137 17.66 22.41 17.63
CA LYS A 137 17.80 21.16 16.86
C LYS A 137 16.48 20.93 16.14
N LYS A 138 16.44 20.97 14.80
CA LYS A 138 15.24 20.58 14.03
C LYS A 138 14.92 19.13 14.39
N THR A 139 13.99 18.93 15.31
CA THR A 139 13.58 17.59 15.74
C THR A 139 12.83 16.94 14.59
N VAL A 140 13.41 15.89 14.03
CA VAL A 140 12.77 15.12 12.95
C VAL A 140 11.51 14.48 13.53
N LYS A 141 10.36 14.81 12.94
CA LYS A 141 9.06 14.24 13.31
C LYS A 141 8.81 12.94 12.54
N TRP A 142 8.36 11.90 13.24
CA TRP A 142 8.14 10.57 12.69
C TRP A 142 6.65 10.17 12.68
N ASP A 143 5.77 11.17 12.66
CA ASP A 143 4.32 10.99 12.83
C ASP A 143 3.58 10.66 11.53
N SER A 144 4.18 10.96 10.38
CA SER A 144 3.55 10.76 9.08
C SER A 144 4.50 10.13 8.08
N ILE A 145 3.94 9.30 7.22
CA ILE A 145 4.60 8.77 6.04
C ILE A 145 4.00 9.45 4.79
N LYS A 146 4.86 9.77 3.84
CA LYS A 146 4.48 10.42 2.59
C LYS A 146 5.09 9.65 1.42
N LEU A 147 4.24 9.25 0.48
CA LEU A 147 4.63 8.69 -0.80
C LEU A 147 4.32 9.70 -1.91
N GLU A 148 5.33 10.02 -2.68
CA GLU A 148 5.23 10.80 -3.90
C GLU A 148 5.36 9.86 -5.09
N ILE A 149 4.49 10.02 -6.07
CA ILE A 149 4.50 9.24 -7.30
C ILE A 149 4.80 10.18 -8.46
N PHE A 150 5.80 9.83 -9.27
CA PHE A 150 6.30 10.61 -10.39
C PHE A 150 6.11 9.87 -11.72
N ASP A 151 5.79 10.65 -12.74
CA ASP A 151 5.78 10.28 -14.15
C ASP A 151 6.94 11.01 -14.82
N GLY A 152 8.06 10.31 -15.04
CA GLY A 152 9.34 10.95 -15.36
C GLY A 152 9.77 11.93 -14.26
N THR A 153 9.83 13.22 -14.58
CA THR A 153 10.15 14.30 -13.62
C THR A 153 8.90 14.93 -12.98
N ARG A 154 7.70 14.64 -13.51
CA ARG A 154 6.44 15.26 -13.09
C ARG A 154 5.87 14.56 -11.86
N LEU A 155 5.69 15.28 -10.75
CA LEU A 155 4.94 14.78 -9.58
C LEU A 155 3.44 14.68 -9.93
N ILE A 156 2.90 13.46 -9.95
CA ILE A 156 1.50 13.23 -10.31
C ILE A 156 0.59 13.03 -9.10
N ARG A 157 1.09 12.50 -7.98
CA ARG A 157 0.26 12.18 -6.81
C ARG A 157 1.09 12.21 -5.54
N THR A 158 0.51 12.73 -4.46
CA THR A 158 1.05 12.59 -3.11
C THR A 158 0.06 11.85 -2.21
N LEU A 159 0.48 10.73 -1.64
CA LEU A 159 -0.26 10.01 -0.60
C LEU A 159 0.40 10.28 0.75
N LYS A 160 -0.37 10.81 1.71
CA LYS A 160 0.09 11.06 3.07
C LYS A 160 -0.79 10.32 4.06
N GLN A 161 -0.17 9.56 4.96
CA GLN A 161 -0.86 8.83 6.02
C GLN A 161 -0.13 9.02 7.35
N LYS A 162 -0.83 8.77 8.45
CA LYS A 162 -0.19 8.69 9.76
C LYS A 162 0.73 7.48 9.78
N ALA A 163 1.90 7.62 10.36
CA ALA A 163 2.84 6.51 10.44
C ALA A 163 2.27 5.40 11.36
N PRO A 164 2.25 4.13 10.92
CA PRO A 164 1.76 3.00 11.69
C PRO A 164 2.33 2.94 13.12
N LYS A 165 1.51 2.49 14.08
CA LYS A 165 1.91 2.44 15.49
C LYS A 165 3.06 1.45 15.71
N GLU A 166 2.92 0.27 15.12
CA GLU A 166 3.88 -0.82 15.24
C GLU A 166 5.01 -0.70 14.21
N ASN A 167 6.20 -1.10 14.63
CA ASN A 167 7.34 -1.26 13.73
C ASN A 167 7.20 -2.57 12.95
N GLY A 168 7.62 -2.57 11.68
CA GLY A 168 7.47 -3.74 10.82
C GLY A 168 7.20 -3.38 9.37
N VAL A 169 6.75 -4.39 8.63
CA VAL A 169 6.29 -4.24 7.24
C VAL A 169 4.84 -3.80 7.24
N HIS A 170 4.56 -2.76 6.46
CA HIS A 170 3.23 -2.22 6.24
C HIS A 170 3.00 -2.02 4.75
N THR A 171 1.74 -1.93 4.35
CA THR A 171 1.35 -1.71 2.96
C THR A 171 0.54 -0.44 2.84
N MET A 172 0.94 0.44 1.92
CA MET A 172 0.13 1.56 1.46
C MET A 172 -0.38 1.26 0.07
N ARG A 173 -1.58 1.71 -0.27
CA ARG A 173 -2.21 1.39 -1.55
C ARG A 173 -2.33 2.62 -2.43
N TRP A 174 -1.82 2.54 -3.64
CA TRP A 174 -2.03 3.54 -4.67
C TRP A 174 -3.07 3.04 -5.66
N PHE A 175 -4.19 3.76 -5.79
CA PHE A 175 -5.29 3.37 -6.67
C PHE A 175 -5.03 3.63 -8.15
N LEU A 176 -3.78 3.86 -8.54
CA LEU A 176 -3.36 4.13 -9.92
C LEU A 176 -4.04 5.38 -10.50
N ARG A 177 -4.16 6.42 -9.67
CA ARG A 177 -4.78 7.70 -10.05
C ARG A 177 -3.84 8.86 -9.77
N GLU A 178 -3.92 9.87 -10.63
CA GLU A 178 -3.25 11.15 -10.46
C GLU A 178 -3.94 12.00 -9.39
N LYS A 179 -3.30 13.12 -9.04
CA LYS A 179 -3.93 14.21 -8.34
C LYS A 179 -5.08 14.76 -9.16
N GLY A 180 -6.25 14.79 -8.54
CA GLY A 180 -7.46 15.35 -9.12
C GLY A 180 -7.63 16.84 -8.85
N VAL A 181 -8.77 17.35 -9.29
CA VAL A 181 -9.32 18.65 -8.89
C VAL A 181 -10.51 18.48 -7.93
N PHE A 182 -10.84 19.54 -7.21
CA PHE A 182 -12.08 19.59 -6.46
C PHE A 182 -13.23 19.95 -7.41
N GLY A 183 -14.22 19.07 -7.48
CA GLY A 183 -15.43 19.31 -8.27
C GLY A 183 -16.32 20.40 -7.67
N PRO A 184 -17.35 20.83 -8.42
CA PRO A 184 -18.29 21.87 -8.00
C PRO A 184 -18.95 21.55 -6.66
N SER A 185 -19.06 22.56 -5.79
CA SER A 185 -19.69 22.44 -4.47
C SER A 185 -20.49 23.70 -4.19
N ARG A 186 -21.69 23.52 -3.62
CA ARG A 186 -22.53 24.64 -3.15
C ARG A 186 -21.94 25.38 -1.93
N ARG A 187 -20.89 24.83 -1.31
CA ARG A 187 -20.20 25.40 -0.14
C ARG A 187 -18.69 25.47 -0.39
N ILE A 188 -18.04 26.54 0.08
CA ILE A 188 -16.58 26.65 0.08
C ILE A 188 -16.03 25.55 0.98
N ARG A 189 -15.10 24.74 0.45
CA ARG A 189 -14.44 23.67 1.19
C ARG A 189 -13.00 24.08 1.48
N ASN A 190 -12.55 23.84 2.70
CA ASN A 190 -11.13 23.94 3.07
C ASN A 190 -10.64 22.52 3.35
N SER A 191 -10.01 21.90 2.35
CA SER A 191 -9.50 20.53 2.47
C SER A 191 -7.98 20.51 2.33
N LYS A 192 -7.32 19.84 3.27
CA LYS A 192 -5.88 19.52 3.18
C LYS A 192 -5.62 18.21 2.44
N TYR A 193 -6.68 17.50 2.03
CA TYR A 193 -6.58 16.24 1.32
C TYR A 193 -6.41 16.48 -0.17
N GLU A 194 -5.55 15.68 -0.78
CA GLU A 194 -5.37 15.70 -2.23
C GLU A 194 -6.49 14.88 -2.89
N PRO A 195 -7.41 15.49 -3.67
CA PRO A 195 -8.51 14.77 -4.31
C PRO A 195 -7.97 13.80 -5.35
N SER A 196 -8.67 12.69 -5.57
CA SER A 196 -8.26 11.67 -6.54
C SER A 196 -8.72 12.06 -7.94
N GLY A 197 -7.84 11.94 -8.93
CA GLY A 197 -8.09 12.38 -10.30
C GLY A 197 -8.31 11.23 -11.28
N LEU A 198 -7.79 11.42 -12.48
CA LEU A 198 -7.87 10.45 -13.57
C LEU A 198 -6.98 9.22 -13.29
N PRO A 199 -7.35 8.04 -13.83
CA PRO A 199 -6.45 6.90 -13.82
C PRO A 199 -5.18 7.22 -14.61
N VAL A 200 -4.03 6.77 -14.11
CA VAL A 200 -2.77 6.90 -14.86
C VAL A 200 -2.78 5.97 -16.07
N LYS A 201 -2.04 6.35 -17.11
CA LYS A 201 -1.80 5.48 -18.27
C LYS A 201 -0.88 4.32 -17.88
N PRO A 202 -0.84 3.22 -18.66
CA PRO A 202 0.21 2.22 -18.53
C PRO A 202 1.58 2.86 -18.70
N GLY A 203 2.56 2.41 -17.92
CA GLY A 203 3.88 2.98 -17.92
C GLY A 203 4.66 2.64 -16.65
N THR A 204 5.89 3.15 -16.58
CA THR A 204 6.73 3.00 -15.39
C THR A 204 6.71 4.30 -14.60
N TYR A 205 6.36 4.20 -13.32
CA TYR A 205 6.27 5.34 -12.41
C TYR A 205 7.32 5.23 -11.32
N LYS A 206 7.89 6.36 -10.91
CA LYS A 206 8.86 6.41 -9.82
C LYS A 206 8.13 6.70 -8.51
N LEU A 207 8.36 5.85 -7.52
CA LEU A 207 7.87 5.95 -6.16
C LEU A 207 8.96 6.54 -5.27
N LYS A 208 8.64 7.58 -4.52
CA LYS A 208 9.51 8.18 -3.51
C LYS A 208 8.80 8.21 -2.17
N MET A 209 9.22 7.34 -1.27
CA MET A 209 8.70 7.25 0.09
C MET A 209 9.59 8.08 1.02
N SER A 210 8.97 8.90 1.86
CA SER A 210 9.65 9.71 2.87
C SER A 210 9.08 9.45 4.26
N PHE A 211 9.99 9.28 5.22
CA PHE A 211 9.67 9.05 6.61
C PHE A 211 10.69 9.75 7.52
N GLY A 212 10.27 10.80 8.21
CA GLY A 212 11.19 11.65 8.98
C GLY A 212 12.25 12.29 8.07
N ASN A 213 13.50 11.88 8.23
CA ASN A 213 14.63 12.31 7.40
C ASN A 213 15.10 11.23 6.40
N GLN A 214 14.41 10.09 6.36
CA GLN A 214 14.75 9.00 5.44
C GLN A 214 13.92 9.12 4.17
N VAL A 215 14.56 8.80 3.05
CA VAL A 215 13.94 8.73 1.74
C VAL A 215 14.33 7.40 1.11
N ALA A 216 13.36 6.71 0.54
CA ALA A 216 13.56 5.48 -0.21
C ALA A 216 12.82 5.58 -1.54
N GLU A 217 13.44 5.08 -2.61
CA GLU A 217 12.91 5.19 -3.97
C GLU A 217 12.80 3.80 -4.60
N GLN A 218 11.75 3.61 -5.41
CA GLN A 218 11.53 2.41 -6.21
C GLN A 218 10.80 2.76 -7.50
N ASN A 219 10.79 1.85 -8.47
CA ASN A 219 9.96 1.96 -9.65
C ASN A 219 8.79 0.99 -9.57
N ILE A 220 7.66 1.37 -10.15
CA ILE A 220 6.49 0.51 -10.30
C ILE A 220 6.03 0.50 -11.75
N LYS A 221 5.78 -0.70 -12.28
CA LYS A 221 5.20 -0.88 -13.61
C LYS A 221 3.68 -0.93 -13.48
N VAL A 222 2.99 -0.14 -14.30
CA VAL A 222 1.53 -0.12 -14.40
C VAL A 222 1.13 -0.61 -15.79
N GLU A 223 0.23 -1.58 -15.84
CA GLU A 223 -0.26 -2.18 -17.07
C GLU A 223 -1.80 -2.23 -17.09
N PHE A 224 -2.37 -2.42 -18.28
CA PHE A 224 -3.76 -2.83 -18.39
C PHE A 224 -3.90 -4.33 -18.21
N ASP A 225 -5.14 -4.77 -17.99
CA ASP A 225 -5.47 -6.18 -17.91
C ASP A 225 -4.96 -6.94 -19.15
N PRO A 226 -4.04 -7.91 -19.01
CA PRO A 226 -3.43 -8.61 -20.13
C PRO A 226 -4.44 -9.47 -20.93
N ARG A 227 -5.64 -9.70 -20.37
CA ARG A 227 -6.73 -10.41 -21.04
C ARG A 227 -7.42 -9.57 -22.11
N MET A 228 -7.10 -8.28 -22.19
CA MET A 228 -7.76 -7.30 -23.04
C MET A 228 -6.73 -6.57 -23.91
N THR A 229 -7.06 -6.38 -25.18
CA THR A 229 -6.27 -5.58 -26.10
C THR A 229 -6.80 -4.15 -26.14
N PHE A 230 -5.97 -3.17 -25.78
CA PHE A 230 -6.32 -1.75 -25.83
C PHE A 230 -5.45 -1.03 -26.87
N SER A 231 -6.08 -0.20 -27.71
CA SER A 231 -5.35 0.70 -28.61
C SER A 231 -4.71 1.83 -27.81
N ILE A 232 -3.42 2.07 -28.04
CA ILE A 232 -2.67 3.19 -27.44
C ILE A 232 -3.28 4.54 -27.84
N SER A 233 -3.80 4.64 -29.07
CA SER A 233 -4.50 5.84 -29.56
C SER A 233 -5.73 6.13 -28.69
N ASP A 234 -6.59 5.13 -28.48
CA ASP A 234 -7.82 5.29 -27.70
C ASP A 234 -7.53 5.65 -26.24
N ILE A 235 -6.49 5.05 -25.65
CA ILE A 235 -6.03 5.38 -24.30
C ILE A 235 -5.64 6.84 -24.20
N ASN A 236 -4.86 7.35 -25.16
CA ASN A 236 -4.40 8.73 -25.17
C ASN A 236 -5.55 9.71 -25.41
N THR A 237 -6.43 9.42 -26.37
CA THR A 237 -7.61 10.24 -26.68
C THR A 237 -8.55 10.30 -25.47
N ARG A 238 -8.84 9.16 -24.84
CA ARG A 238 -9.66 9.10 -23.62
C ARG A 238 -9.03 9.92 -22.49
N TYR A 239 -7.71 9.81 -22.29
CA TYR A 239 -7.02 10.58 -21.27
C TYR A 239 -7.09 12.09 -21.55
N ALA A 240 -6.87 12.51 -22.80
CA ALA A 240 -6.94 13.92 -23.19
C ALA A 240 -8.32 14.52 -22.95
N VAL A 241 -9.38 13.85 -23.43
CA VAL A 241 -10.77 14.28 -23.21
C VAL A 241 -11.11 14.34 -21.72
N GLN A 242 -10.70 13.33 -20.95
CA GLN A 242 -10.92 13.33 -19.50
C GLN A 242 -10.19 14.48 -18.81
N LYS A 243 -9.00 14.87 -19.28
CA LYS A 243 -8.22 15.97 -18.70
C LYS A 243 -8.84 17.33 -19.01
N GLU A 244 -9.41 17.49 -20.19
CA GLU A 244 -10.19 18.66 -20.57
C GLU A 244 -11.44 18.82 -19.69
N LEU A 245 -12.20 17.73 -19.52
CA LEU A 245 -13.36 17.69 -18.61
C LEU A 245 -12.99 18.00 -17.15
N GLU A 246 -11.84 17.51 -16.69
CA GLU A 246 -11.30 17.85 -15.37
C GLU A 246 -11.01 19.35 -15.25
N GLY A 247 -10.53 19.98 -16.33
CA GLY A 247 -10.33 21.43 -16.41
C GLY A 247 -11.63 22.21 -16.19
N TYR A 248 -12.73 21.81 -16.84
CA TYR A 248 -14.03 22.47 -16.70
C TYR A 248 -14.66 22.31 -15.32
N THR A 249 -14.38 21.20 -14.63
CA THR A 249 -14.94 20.91 -13.30
C THR A 249 -14.12 21.47 -12.15
N LYS A 250 -12.92 22.00 -12.44
CA LYS A 250 -12.01 22.54 -11.43
C LYS A 250 -12.60 23.76 -10.76
N THR A 251 -12.84 23.65 -9.46
CA THR A 251 -13.15 24.80 -8.61
C THR A 251 -11.93 25.25 -7.82
N TRP A 252 -11.87 26.55 -7.53
CA TRP A 252 -10.83 27.13 -6.69
C TRP A 252 -11.22 26.94 -5.22
N LEU A 253 -10.40 26.23 -4.45
CA LEU A 253 -10.40 26.40 -3.00
C LEU A 253 -9.68 27.72 -2.70
N LYS A 254 -10.15 28.45 -1.67
CA LYS A 254 -9.38 29.57 -1.11
C LYS A 254 -8.22 29.03 -0.27
#